data_AF-A0A2A5XZJ0-F1
#
_entry.id   AF-A0A2A5XZJ0-F1
#
_cell.length_a   1.000
_cell.length_b   1.000
_cell.length_c   1.000
_cell.angle_alpha   90.00
_cell.angle_beta   90.00
_cell.angle_gamma   90.00
#
_symmetry.space_group_name_H-M   'P 1'
#
loop_
_entity.id
_entity.type
_entity.pdbx_description
1 polymer ?
#
loop_
_entity_poly.entity_id
_entity_poly.type
_entity_poly.pdbx_seq_one_letter_code
_entity_poly.pdbx_strand_id
1 'polypeptide(L)'
;MIRHTAIDDEDMYRLILGGHIRYGGNRRLRIYGRLNCASGKRMNRDTRVFFGDAAEARAAGFRPCGHCLRPAFQRWKLAKVEPAKIDRAQIDRTQTDRAQIDRTSGNGA
;
A
#
# COMPACT_ATOMS: atom_id res chain seq x y z
N MET A 1 -4.08 13.93 13.38
CA MET A 1 -3.41 14.44 12.17
C MET A 1 -3.15 15.92 12.37
N ILE A 2 -1.91 16.36 12.27
CA ILE A 2 -1.53 17.77 12.49
C ILE A 2 -1.15 18.40 11.15
N ARG A 3 -1.67 19.60 10.84
CA ARG A 3 -1.27 20.35 9.64
C ARG A 3 0.01 21.13 9.93
N HIS A 4 0.97 21.12 9.01
CA HIS A 4 2.21 21.89 9.19
C HIS A 4 1.98 23.42 9.19
N THR A 5 0.87 23.90 8.62
CA THR A 5 0.49 25.32 8.72
C THR A 5 -0.21 25.67 10.05
N ALA A 6 -0.55 24.68 10.87
CA ALA A 6 -1.22 24.90 12.15
C ALA A 6 -0.25 24.86 13.34
N ILE A 7 1.04 24.64 13.09
CA ILE A 7 2.11 24.64 14.10
C ILE A 7 3.32 25.39 13.54
N ASP A 8 4.07 26.06 14.40
CA ASP A 8 5.36 26.64 14.03
C ASP A 8 6.47 25.57 13.98
N ASP A 9 7.66 26.00 13.59
CA ASP A 9 8.81 25.09 13.43
C ASP A 9 9.30 24.56 14.77
N GLU A 10 9.25 25.37 15.83
CA GLU A 10 9.74 24.97 17.16
C GLU A 10 8.87 23.87 17.74
N ASP A 11 7.55 24.05 17.73
CA ASP A 11 6.59 23.06 18.18
C ASP A 11 6.63 21.80 17.30
N MET A 12 6.82 21.95 15.99
CA MET A 12 7.06 20.80 15.11
C MET A 12 8.28 20.00 15.57
N TYR A 13 9.42 20.64 15.84
CA TYR A 13 10.62 19.95 16.30
C TYR A 13 10.40 19.29 17.67
N ARG A 14 9.76 19.97 18.61
CA ARG A 14 9.41 19.41 19.93
C ARG A 14 8.55 18.15 19.79
N LEU A 15 7.53 18.17 18.94
CA LEU A 15 6.63 17.03 18.71
C LEU A 15 7.35 15.86 18.00
N ILE A 16 8.29 16.15 17.10
CA ILE A 16 9.12 15.12 16.46
C ILE A 16 10.06 14.47 17.49
N LEU A 17 10.76 15.27 18.28
CA LEU A 17 11.70 14.79 19.30
C LEU A 17 11.00 14.01 20.42
N GLY A 18 9.80 14.45 20.82
CA GLY A 18 8.95 13.75 21.78
C GLY A 18 8.26 12.49 21.22
N GLY A 19 8.44 12.17 19.93
CA GLY A 19 7.84 10.99 19.31
C GLY A 19 6.34 11.09 19.05
N HIS A 20 5.72 12.25 19.28
CA HIS A 20 4.32 12.53 18.94
C HIS A 20 4.10 12.65 17.43
N ILE A 21 5.14 13.02 16.68
CA ILE A 21 5.16 12.98 15.21
C ILE A 21 6.21 11.96 14.76
N ARG A 22 5.77 10.90 14.07
CA ARG A 22 6.67 9.87 13.51
C ARG A 22 6.56 9.71 12.01
N TYR A 23 5.47 10.21 11.43
CA TYR A 23 5.24 10.17 9.99
C TYR A 23 4.85 11.55 9.47
N GLY A 24 5.28 11.83 8.25
CA GLY A 24 4.87 12.99 7.47
C GLY A 24 4.06 12.56 6.26
N GLY A 25 3.27 13.46 5.70
CA GLY A 25 2.43 13.14 4.54
C GLY A 25 2.04 14.35 3.72
N ASN A 26 1.51 14.05 2.53
CA ASN A 26 0.91 15.04 1.65
C ASN A 26 -0.61 14.87 1.67
N ARG A 27 -1.32 15.91 2.14
CA ARG A 27 -2.78 15.93 2.29
C ARG A 27 -3.53 15.81 0.97
N ARG A 28 -3.03 16.45 -0.10
CA ARG A 28 -3.68 16.44 -1.42
C ARG A 28 -3.56 15.07 -2.08
N LEU A 29 -2.37 14.48 -2.05
CA LEU A 29 -2.10 13.16 -2.64
C LEU A 29 -2.54 12.00 -1.75
N ARG A 30 -2.95 12.28 -0.50
CA ARG A 30 -3.29 11.29 0.53
C ARG A 30 -2.16 10.26 0.74
N ILE A 31 -0.92 10.72 0.88
CA ILE A 31 0.27 9.86 1.07
C ILE A 31 0.89 10.11 2.44
N TYR A 32 1.29 9.07 3.17
CA TYR A 32 2.12 9.19 4.37
C TYR A 32 3.42 8.39 4.24
N GLY A 33 4.47 8.80 4.95
CA GLY A 33 5.80 8.19 4.91
C GLY A 33 6.68 8.63 6.06
N ARG A 34 7.91 8.10 6.12
CA ARG A 34 8.89 8.50 7.13
C ARG A 34 9.29 9.96 6.96
N LEU A 35 9.61 10.61 8.09
CA LEU A 35 10.10 12.01 8.11
C LEU A 35 11.40 12.20 7.31
N ASN A 36 12.24 11.16 7.24
CA ASN A 36 13.50 11.18 6.49
C ASN A 36 13.36 10.83 4.99
N CYS A 37 12.14 10.64 4.47
CA CYS A 37 11.92 10.29 3.07
C CYS A 37 12.35 11.44 2.13
N ALA A 38 13.12 11.13 1.08
CA ALA A 38 13.56 12.11 0.09
C ALA A 38 12.40 12.90 -0.56
N SER A 39 11.28 12.23 -0.88
CA SER A 39 10.07 12.89 -1.38
C SER A 39 9.38 13.72 -0.29
N GLY A 40 9.45 13.28 0.97
CA GLY A 40 8.86 13.97 2.13
C GLY A 40 9.60 15.26 2.50
N LYS A 41 10.93 15.28 2.35
CA LYS A 41 11.76 16.47 2.58
C LYS A 41 11.47 17.62 1.61
N ARG A 42 10.94 17.30 0.42
CA ARG A 42 10.58 18.26 -0.64
C ARG A 42 9.10 18.69 -0.60
N MET A 43 8.33 18.28 0.41
CA MET A 43 6.91 18.63 0.48
C MET A 43 6.71 20.09 0.87
N ASN A 44 5.86 20.79 0.12
CA ASN A 44 5.41 22.14 0.48
C ASN A 44 4.65 22.13 1.83
N ARG A 45 4.95 23.11 2.69
CA ARG A 45 4.34 23.34 4.01
C ARG A 45 2.81 23.27 3.99
N ASP A 46 2.14 23.88 3.02
CA ASP A 46 0.67 23.96 2.92
C ASP A 46 -0.01 22.60 2.71
N THR A 47 0.73 21.68 2.10
CA THR A 47 0.25 20.33 1.81
C THR A 47 0.76 19.30 2.80
N ARG A 48 1.74 19.68 3.65
CA ARG A 48 2.39 18.78 4.59
C ARG A 48 1.52 18.58 5.84
N VAL A 49 1.36 17.32 6.21
CA VAL A 49 0.66 16.90 7.43
C VAL A 49 1.53 15.91 8.19
N PHE A 50 1.27 15.78 9.49
CA PHE A 50 1.99 14.90 10.39
C PHE A 50 1.05 13.92 11.10
N PHE A 51 1.58 12.76 11.44
CA PHE A 51 0.90 11.68 12.15
C PHE A 51 1.82 11.10 13.23
N GLY A 52 1.25 10.67 14.34
CA GLY A 52 1.96 9.97 15.42
C GLY A 52 2.28 8.53 15.06
N ASP A 53 1.42 7.88 14.28
CA ASP A 53 1.67 6.52 13.81
C ASP A 53 1.04 6.23 12.44
N ALA A 54 1.35 5.04 11.92
CA ALA A 54 0.87 4.56 10.63
C ALA A 54 -0.60 4.10 10.67
N ALA A 55 -1.15 3.71 11.81
CA ALA A 55 -2.56 3.36 11.94
C ALA A 55 -3.44 4.60 11.83
N GLU A 56 -3.07 5.69 12.51
CA GLU A 56 -3.69 7.00 12.41
C GLU A 56 -3.75 7.49 10.95
N ALA A 57 -2.62 7.43 10.23
CA ALA A 57 -2.57 7.84 8.83
C ALA A 57 -3.50 7.00 7.94
N ARG A 58 -3.54 5.68 8.16
CA ARG A 58 -4.42 4.76 7.41
C ARG A 58 -5.90 5.00 7.71
N ALA A 59 -6.25 5.21 8.98
CA ALA A 59 -7.61 5.55 9.39
C ALA A 59 -8.09 6.87 8.76
N ALA A 60 -7.20 7.84 8.58
CA ALA A 60 -7.47 9.08 7.84
C ALA A 60 -7.52 8.89 6.30
N GLY A 61 -7.36 7.66 5.79
CA GLY A 61 -7.44 7.34 4.37
C GLY A 61 -6.17 7.63 3.58
N PHE A 62 -5.00 7.74 4.23
CA PHE A 62 -3.73 7.94 3.56
C PHE A 62 -3.11 6.61 3.16
N ARG A 63 -2.56 6.54 1.95
CA ARG A 63 -1.77 5.40 1.49
C ARG A 63 -0.30 5.54 1.92
N PRO A 64 0.39 4.43 2.21
CA PRO A 64 1.83 4.46 2.46
C PRO A 64 2.62 4.91 1.22
N CYS A 65 3.74 5.57 1.46
CA CYS A 65 4.66 6.04 0.43
C CYS A 65 5.36 4.87 -0.26
N GLY A 66 5.29 4.81 -1.60
CA GLY A 66 5.94 3.75 -2.37
C GLY A 66 7.46 3.77 -2.34
N HIS A 67 8.09 4.90 -1.97
CA HIS A 67 9.55 5.01 -1.89
C HIS A 67 10.07 4.55 -0.53
N CYS A 68 9.62 5.16 0.56
CA CYS A 68 10.13 4.81 1.89
C CYS A 68 9.41 3.62 2.53
N LEU A 69 8.11 3.40 2.26
CA LEU A 69 7.29 2.35 2.86
C LEU A 69 6.87 1.28 1.84
N ARG A 70 7.81 0.87 0.96
CA ARG A 70 7.54 -0.02 -0.18
C ARG A 70 6.76 -1.30 0.18
N PRO A 71 7.10 -2.06 1.25
CA PRO A 71 6.33 -3.26 1.61
C PRO A 71 4.87 -2.95 2.01
N ALA A 72 4.66 -1.88 2.78
CA ALA A 72 3.31 -1.46 3.18
C ALA A 72 2.52 -0.95 1.96
N PHE A 73 3.18 -0.28 1.02
CA PHE A 73 2.59 0.17 -0.24
C PHE A 73 2.17 -0.98 -1.14
N GLN A 74 2.97 -2.04 -1.25
CA GLN A 74 2.58 -3.24 -2.00
C GLN A 74 1.34 -3.89 -1.39
N ARG A 75 1.29 -4.06 -0.06
CA ARG A 75 0.11 -4.58 0.63
C ARG A 75 -1.13 -3.72 0.39
N TRP A 76 -0.99 -2.39 0.50
CA TRP A 76 -2.08 -1.46 0.21
C TRP A 76 -2.57 -1.57 -1.25
N LYS A 77 -1.64 -1.71 -2.22
CA LYS A 77 -1.98 -1.85 -3.63
C LYS A 77 -2.72 -3.17 -3.90
N LEU A 78 -2.25 -4.27 -3.32
CA LEU A 78 -2.90 -5.58 -3.46
C LEU A 78 -4.30 -5.60 -2.84
N ALA A 79 -4.48 -4.97 -1.68
CA ALA A 79 -5.80 -4.83 -1.06
C ALA A 79 -6.79 -3.97 -1.88
N LYS A 80 -6.33 -3.25 -2.90
CA LYS A 80 -7.16 -2.48 -3.83
C LYS A 80 -7.45 -3.20 -5.13
N VAL A 81 -6.75 -4.29 -5.43
CA VAL A 81 -7.07 -5.13 -6.57
C VAL A 81 -8.19 -6.07 -6.11
N GLU A 82 -9.39 -5.89 -6.66
CA GLU A 82 -10.41 -6.93 -6.52
C GLU A 82 -9.83 -8.24 -7.03
N PRO A 83 -10.06 -9.38 -6.35
CA PRO A 83 -9.61 -10.67 -6.85
C PRO A 83 -10.14 -10.79 -8.27
N ALA A 84 -9.21 -10.78 -9.25
CA ALA A 84 -9.55 -11.01 -10.64
C ALA A 84 -10.48 -12.21 -10.67
N LYS A 85 -11.68 -12.08 -11.25
CA LYS A 85 -12.64 -13.16 -11.37
C LYS A 85 -11.92 -14.36 -11.99
N ILE A 86 -11.46 -15.30 -11.16
CA ILE A 86 -10.90 -16.56 -11.64
C ILE A 86 -12.12 -17.33 -12.10
N ASP A 87 -12.36 -17.34 -13.41
CA ASP A 87 -13.39 -18.15 -14.02
C ASP A 87 -13.04 -19.63 -13.79
N ARG A 88 -13.65 -20.21 -12.74
CA ARG A 88 -13.48 -21.61 -12.35
C ARG A 88 -13.95 -22.57 -13.44
N ALA A 89 -14.77 -22.12 -14.40
CA ALA A 89 -15.25 -22.96 -15.49
C ALA A 89 -14.15 -23.37 -16.48
N GLN A 90 -12.99 -22.71 -16.46
CA GLN A 90 -11.87 -23.02 -17.36
C GLN A 90 -10.88 -24.05 -16.80
N ILE A 91 -10.98 -24.39 -15.51
CA ILE A 91 -10.07 -25.35 -14.84
C ILE A 91 -10.53 -26.80 -15.07
N ASP A 92 -11.82 -27.03 -15.31
CA ASP A 92 -12.42 -28.38 -15.45
C ASP A 92 -12.21 -29.02 -16.84
N ARG A 93 -12.07 -28.19 -17.89
CA ARG A 93 -11.83 -28.71 -19.27
C ARG A 93 -10.47 -29.39 -19.43
N THR A 94 -9.44 -28.98 -18.70
CA THR A 94 -8.07 -29.52 -18.84
C THR A 94 -7.82 -30.84 -18.08
N GLN A 95 -8.74 -31.27 -17.21
CA GLN A 95 -8.68 -32.61 -16.61
C GLN A 95 -9.40 -33.66 -17.46
N THR A 96 -10.41 -33.26 -18.23
CA THR A 96 -11.19 -34.17 -19.08
C THR A 96 -10.37 -34.65 -20.29
N ASP A 97 -9.51 -33.79 -20.87
CA ASP A 97 -8.65 -34.16 -22.00
C ASP A 97 -7.54 -35.16 -21.65
N ARG A 98 -7.08 -35.21 -20.39
CA ARG A 98 -6.07 -36.19 -19.93
C ARG A 98 -6.64 -37.60 -19.76
N ALA A 99 -7.94 -37.74 -19.51
CA ALA A 99 -8.61 -39.03 -19.34
C ALA A 99 -9.02 -39.73 -20.67
N GLN A 100 -8.80 -39.07 -21.82
CA GLN A 100 -9.07 -39.65 -23.14
C GLN A 100 -7.81 -40.17 -23.85
N ILE A 101 -6.61 -39.77 -23.43
CA ILE A 101 -5.35 -40.19 -24.06
C ILE A 101 -4.92 -41.61 -23.61
N ASP A 102 -5.28 -42.01 -22.40
CA ASP A 102 -4.96 -43.34 -21.84
C ASP A 102 -5.82 -44.49 -22.39
N ARG A 103 -6.78 -44.21 -23.28
CA ARG A 103 -7.66 -45.24 -23.88
C ARG A 103 -7.26 -45.70 -25.29
N THR A 104 -6.29 -45.05 -25.95
CA THR A 104 -5.93 -45.35 -27.35
C THR A 104 -4.64 -46.16 -27.54
N SER A 105 -4.00 -46.65 -26.47
CA SER A 105 -2.76 -47.45 -26.58
C SER A 105 -2.92 -48.94 -26.21
N GLY A 106 -4.15 -49.43 -26.06
CA GLY A 106 -4.44 -50.82 -25.74
C GLY A 106 -5.44 -51.46 -26.71
N ASN A 107 -5.01 -51.73 -27.94
CA ASN A 107 -5.56 -52.85 -28.73
C ASN A 107 -4.54 -53.21 -29.81
N GLY A 108 -3.64 -54.13 -29.44
CA GLY A 108 -3.04 -55.05 -30.38
C GLY A 108 -3.95 -56.27 -30.51
N ALA A 109 -4.27 -56.63 -31.75
CA ALA A 109 -4.57 -57.97 -32.24
C ALA A 109 -4.58 -57.91 -33.77
#